data_AF-A0AA88DV58-F1
#
_entry.id   AF-A0AA88DV58-F1
#
_cell.length_a   1.000
_cell.length_b   1.000
_cell.length_c   1.000
_cell.angle_alpha   90.00
_cell.angle_beta   90.00
_cell.angle_gamma   90.00
#
_symmetry.space_group_name_H-M   'P 1'
#
loop_
_entity.id
_entity.type
_entity.pdbx_description
1 polymer ?
#
loop_
_entity_poly.entity_id
_entity_poly.type
_entity_poly.pdbx_seq_one_letter_code
_entity_poly.pdbx_strand_id
1 'polypeptide(L)' 'MGWAIALHGGAGDFPLSMSPECRQLCEDALGHCLHIGVEALQAGKPALDVVELVVIYEPHADYVFIS' A
#
# COMPACT_ATOMS: atom_id res chain seq x y z
N MET A 1 3.86 -16.36 18.41
CA MET A 1 2.83 -16.08 17.39
C MET A 1 3.30 -14.90 16.57
N GLY A 2 3.11 -14.92 15.25
CA GLY A 2 3.59 -13.88 14.33
C GLY A 2 2.45 -13.06 13.74
N TRP A 3 2.77 -11.90 13.16
CA TRP A 3 1.84 -11.06 12.41
C TRP A 3 1.89 -11.39 10.91
N ALA A 4 0.84 -10.99 10.21
CA ALA A 4 0.80 -10.95 8.75
C ALA A 4 0.07 -9.67 8.34
N ILE A 5 0.45 -9.11 7.18
CA ILE A 5 -0.17 -7.91 6.61
C ILE A 5 -0.41 -8.13 5.12
N ALA A 6 -1.55 -7.63 4.65
CA ALA A 6 -1.90 -7.56 3.24
C ALA A 6 -2.53 -6.19 2.98
N LEU A 7 -2.35 -5.70 1.76
CA LEU A 7 -2.87 -4.42 1.28
C LEU A 7 -3.23 -4.54 -0.19
N HIS A 8 -4.20 -3.75 -0.65
CA HIS A 8 -4.61 -3.67 -2.04
C HIS A 8 -4.75 -2.23 -2.48
N GLY A 9 -4.52 -2.00 -3.77
CA GLY A 9 -4.68 -0.69 -4.38
C GLY A 9 -6.07 -0.41 -4.99
N GLY A 10 -7.01 -1.33 -4.81
CA GLY A 10 -8.29 -1.36 -5.51
C GLY A 10 -8.32 -2.49 -6.55
N ALA A 11 -9.52 -2.92 -6.89
CA ALA A 11 -9.76 -3.96 -7.88
C ALA A 11 -10.70 -3.42 -8.97
N GLY A 12 -10.46 -3.78 -10.23
CA GLY A 12 -11.26 -3.29 -11.36
C GLY A 12 -10.67 -3.68 -12.70
N ASP A 13 -11.19 -3.05 -13.77
CA ASP A 13 -10.67 -3.22 -15.12
C ASP A 13 -9.30 -2.56 -15.22
N PHE A 14 -8.26 -3.35 -14.95
CA PHE A 14 -6.88 -2.92 -15.04
C PHE A 14 -6.39 -3.17 -16.47
N PRO A 15 -6.17 -2.12 -17.28
CA PRO A 15 -5.90 -2.30 -18.70
C PRO A 15 -4.59 -3.05 -18.90
N LEU A 16 -4.64 -4.17 -19.64
CA LEU A 16 -3.44 -4.92 -20.03
C LEU A 16 -2.47 -4.07 -20.88
N SER A 17 -2.98 -3.00 -21.49
CA SER A 17 -2.22 -2.02 -22.27
C SER A 17 -1.57 -0.93 -21.42
N MET A 18 -1.64 -1.01 -20.08
CA MET A 18 -1.02 -0.03 -19.20
C MET A 18 0.48 0.05 -19.49
N SER A 19 1.00 1.28 -19.52
CA SER A 19 2.43 1.49 -19.75
C SER A 19 3.25 0.90 -18.60
N PRO A 20 4.49 0.45 -18.88
CA PRO A 20 5.40 -0.01 -17.82
C PRO A 20 5.65 1.05 -16.74
N GLU A 21 5.64 2.34 -17.11
CA GLU A 21 5.81 3.45 -16.18
C GLU A 21 4.66 3.54 -15.17
N CYS A 22 3.41 3.56 -15.63
CA CYS A 22 2.25 3.56 -14.74
C CYS A 22 2.22 2.33 -13.83
N ARG A 23 2.63 1.16 -14.37
CA ARG A 23 2.76 -0.07 -13.58
C ARG A 23 3.76 0.10 -12.44
N GLN A 24 4.96 0.60 -12.77
CA GLN A 24 6.05 0.76 -11.82
C GLN A 24 5.64 1.70 -10.69
N LEU A 25 4.93 2.78 -11.02
CA LEU A 25 4.44 3.73 -10.03
C LEU A 25 3.45 3.10 -9.05
N CYS A 26 2.53 2.25 -9.52
CA CYS A 26 1.64 1.48 -8.65
C CYS A 26 2.41 0.49 -7.78
N GLU A 27 3.37 -0.24 -8.35
CA GLU A 27 4.19 -1.21 -7.61
C GLU A 27 5.07 -0.54 -6.55
N ASP A 28 5.67 0.61 -6.87
CA ASP A 28 6.50 1.41 -5.95
C ASP A 28 5.68 1.93 -4.77
N ALA A 29 4.48 2.45 -5.05
CA ALA A 29 3.61 2.97 -4.00
C ALA A 29 3.08 1.86 -3.09
N LEU A 30 2.62 0.72 -3.64
CA LEU A 30 2.24 -0.44 -2.82
C LEU A 30 3.43 -0.99 -2.01
N GLY A 31 4.62 -1.02 -2.60
CA GLY A 31 5.86 -1.40 -1.92
C GLY A 31 6.20 -0.47 -0.76
N HIS A 32 6.02 0.83 -0.94
CA HIS A 32 6.23 1.83 0.11
C HIS A 32 5.23 1.67 1.27
N CYS A 33 3.94 1.54 0.99
CA CYS A 33 2.93 1.30 2.03
C CYS A 33 3.16 -0.02 2.77
N LEU A 34 3.57 -1.08 2.05
CA LEU A 34 3.94 -2.36 2.67
C LEU A 34 5.12 -2.19 3.62
N HIS A 35 6.15 -1.46 3.21
CA HIS A 35 7.32 -1.19 4.05
C HIS A 35 6.92 -0.49 5.36
N ILE A 36 6.12 0.58 5.28
CA ILE A 36 5.61 1.29 6.46
C ILE A 36 4.83 0.34 7.39
N GLY A 37 3.94 -0.47 6.84
CA GLY A 37 3.15 -1.43 7.63
C GLY A 37 4.00 -2.49 8.32
N VAL A 38 5.01 -3.02 7.62
CA VAL A 38 5.98 -3.96 8.18
C VAL A 38 6.76 -3.33 9.34
N GLU A 39 7.30 -2.13 9.16
CA GLU A 39 8.05 -1.43 10.23
C GLU A 39 7.16 -1.18 11.45
N ALA A 40 5.91 -0.77 11.23
CA ALA A 40 4.94 -0.53 12.30
C ALA A 40 4.61 -1.82 13.10
N LEU A 41 4.42 -2.95 12.41
CA LEU A 41 4.19 -4.25 13.06
C LEU A 41 5.44 -4.76 13.78
N GLN A 42 6.63 -4.57 13.20
CA GLN A 42 7.90 -4.90 13.86
C GLN A 42 8.12 -4.07 15.13
N ALA A 43 7.67 -2.81 15.14
CA ALA A 43 7.69 -1.95 16.33
C ALA A 43 6.62 -2.32 17.38
N GLY A 44 5.79 -3.34 17.12
CA GLY A 44 4.77 -3.81 18.05
C GLY A 44 3.54 -2.90 18.15
N LYS A 45 3.29 -2.06 17.13
CA LYS A 45 2.09 -1.21 17.11
C LYS A 45 0.81 -2.06 17.05
N PRO A 46 -0.30 -1.60 17.66
CA PRO A 46 -1.61 -2.24 17.52
C PRO A 46 -2.02 -2.36 16.06
N ALA A 47 -2.61 -3.49 15.67
CA ALA A 47 -3.00 -3.73 14.28
C ALA A 47 -3.95 -2.66 13.71
N LEU A 48 -4.83 -2.07 14.55
CA LEU A 48 -5.71 -0.97 14.16
C LEU A 48 -4.92 0.27 13.72
N ASP A 49 -3.95 0.67 14.52
CA ASP A 49 -3.08 1.81 14.22
C ASP A 49 -2.23 1.56 12.97
N VAL A 50 -1.82 0.31 12.73
CA VAL A 50 -1.09 -0.08 11.52
C VAL A 50 -1.96 0.07 10.28
N VAL A 51 -3.20 -0.43 10.29
CA VAL A 51 -4.08 -0.33 9.12
C VAL A 51 -4.48 1.11 8.83
N GLU A 52 -4.69 1.92 9.86
CA GLU A 52 -4.94 3.36 9.71
C GLU A 52 -3.74 4.07 9.10
N LEU A 53 -2.52 3.77 9.59
CA LEU A 53 -1.28 4.35 9.08
C LEU A 53 -1.07 4.06 7.58
N VAL A 54 -1.28 2.82 7.13
CA VAL A 54 -1.03 2.44 5.72
C VAL A 54 -2.12 2.90 4.75
N VAL A 55 -3.32 3.22 5.23
CA VAL A 55 -4.41 3.77 4.41
C VAL A 55 -4.33 5.30 4.30
N ILE A 56 -3.88 5.98 5.35
CA ILE A 56 -3.85 7.46 5.42
C ILE A 56 -2.55 8.06 4.85
N TYR A 57 -1.52 7.25 4.55
CA TYR A 57 -0.25 7.77 4.04
C TYR A 57 -0.34 8.19 2.57
N GLU A 58 -0.52 9.49 2.32
CA GLU A 58 -0.48 10.14 1.01
C GLU A 58 0.61 11.22 0.97
N PRO A 59 1.83 10.93 0.46
CA PRO A 59 2.84 11.96 0.28
C PRO A 59 2.82 12.60 -1.12
N HIS A 60 2.24 12.00 -2.17
CA HIS A 60 2.31 12.58 -3.53
C HIS A 60 1.10 12.23 -4.41
N ALA A 61 0.39 13.30 -4.79
CA ALA A 61 -0.94 13.38 -5.39
C ALA A 61 -1.11 12.85 -6.84
N ASP A 62 -0.43 11.78 -7.24
CA ASP A 62 -0.53 11.26 -8.62
C ASP A 62 -1.16 9.85 -8.72
N TYR A 63 -1.47 9.19 -7.60
CA TYR A 63 -2.07 7.85 -7.59
C TYR A 63 -3.29 7.79 -6.68
N VAL A 64 -4.44 7.48 -7.27
CA VAL A 64 -5.66 7.19 -6.50
C VAL A 64 -5.64 5.70 -6.16
N PHE A 65 -5.21 5.36 -4.96
CA PHE A 65 -5.54 4.07 -4.38
C PHE A 65 -6.91 4.17 -3.73
N ILE A 66 -7.89 3.47 -4.30
CA ILE A 66 -9.25 3.43 -3.75
C ILE A 66 -9.27 2.28 -2.74
N SER A 67 -9.31 2.62 -1.45
CA SER A 67 -9.68 1.65 -0.41
C SER A 67 -11.16 1.28 -0.50
#